data_AF-A0A0R2AV27-F1
#
_entry.id   AF-A0A0R2AV27-F1
#
_cell.length_a   1.000
_cell.length_b   1.000
_cell.length_c   1.000
_cell.angle_alpha   90.00
_cell.angle_beta   90.00
_cell.angle_gamma   90.00
#
_symmetry.space_group_name_H-M   'P 1'
#
loop_
_entity.id
_entity.type
_entity.pdbx_description
1 polymer ?
#
loop_
_entity_poly.entity_id
_entity_poly.type
_entity_poly.pdbx_seq_one_letter_code
_entity_poly.pdbx_strand_id
1 'polypeptide(L)'
;MTQIIVVSICIWGLLSFSGPVQASGSKTETVAYKIRYQGKTYSKKALVYVPADYDKQKKYDVLYFLHGSGDSATGFYENSHYQQVLDKLAKQGKLKHTLVVFPTFYPSKAFVTGDYQKDDKLSRFFARTELMGVLVPKVEAKYSTYAKSTAKKELQQTRAHHTLEATVTLFEHYAKQIF
;
A
#
# COMPACT_ATOMS: atom_id res chain seq x y z
N MET A 1 -9.78 -11.71 -18.49
CA MET A 1 -10.73 -11.37 -17.41
C MET A 1 -9.93 -11.22 -16.13
N THR A 2 -9.65 -9.99 -15.72
CA THR A 2 -8.94 -9.70 -14.47
C THR A 2 -9.99 -9.55 -13.37
N GLN A 3 -9.96 -10.41 -12.35
CA GLN A 3 -10.86 -10.31 -11.21
C GLN A 3 -10.44 -9.11 -10.37
N ILE A 4 -11.27 -8.06 -10.38
CA ILE A 4 -11.17 -6.96 -9.41
C ILE A 4 -11.69 -7.53 -8.09
N ILE A 5 -10.80 -7.91 -7.18
CA ILE A 5 -11.19 -8.26 -5.81
C ILE A 5 -11.39 -6.93 -5.06
N VAL A 6 -12.62 -6.42 -5.09
CA VAL A 6 -13.06 -5.37 -4.15
C VAL A 6 -13.26 -6.06 -2.80
N VAL A 7 -12.26 -6.00 -1.93
CA VAL A 7 -12.41 -6.45 -0.54
C VAL A 7 -13.16 -5.34 0.22
N SER A 8 -14.48 -5.25 0.00
CA SER A 8 -15.34 -4.45 0.87
C SER A 8 -15.52 -5.24 2.17
N ILE A 9 -14.58 -5.09 3.11
CA ILE A 9 -14.77 -5.61 4.45
C ILE A 9 -15.73 -4.66 5.15
N CYS A 10 -17.00 -5.06 5.21
CA CYS A 10 -17.90 -4.59 6.25
C CYS A 10 -17.22 -4.81 7.61
N ILE A 11 -16.75 -3.69 8.18
CA ILE A 11 -16.52 -3.51 9.60
C ILE A 11 -17.77 -4.10 10.29
N TRP A 12 -17.57 -5.11 11.14
CA TRP A 12 -18.49 -5.75 12.12
C TRP A 12 -18.27 -7.27 12.30
N GLY A 13 -17.37 -7.91 11.52
CA GLY A 13 -17.01 -9.33 11.69
C GLY A 13 -15.58 -9.64 12.17
N LEU A 14 -14.78 -8.63 12.51
CA LEU A 14 -13.32 -8.75 12.70
C LEU A 14 -12.88 -8.82 14.17
N LEU A 15 -13.65 -9.50 15.01
CA LEU A 15 -13.31 -9.75 16.42
C LEU A 15 -13.53 -11.22 16.77
N SER A 16 -12.81 -12.12 16.09
CA SER A 16 -12.52 -13.48 16.56
C SER A 16 -11.42 -14.12 15.70
N PHE A 17 -10.18 -13.68 15.89
CA PHE A 17 -9.01 -14.34 15.31
C PHE A 17 -8.04 -14.76 16.41
N SER A 18 -8.43 -15.76 17.18
CA SER A 18 -7.62 -16.37 18.24
C SER A 18 -7.08 -17.73 17.81
N GLY A 19 -6.06 -17.72 16.93
CA GLY A 19 -5.28 -18.92 16.60
C GLY A 19 -3.79 -18.58 16.52
N PRO A 20 -2.89 -19.45 17.03
CA PRO A 20 -1.46 -19.18 16.97
C PRO A 20 -1.00 -19.09 15.51
N VAL A 21 -0.41 -17.97 15.14
CA VAL A 21 0.14 -17.75 13.79
C VAL A 21 1.56 -18.28 13.76
N GLN A 22 1.72 -19.48 13.19
CA GLN A 22 3.04 -20.06 12.90
C GLN A 22 3.82 -19.11 12.00
N ALA A 23 5.07 -18.81 12.36
CA ALA A 23 5.98 -17.97 11.58
C ALA A 23 5.97 -18.42 10.11
N SER A 24 5.46 -17.56 9.23
CA SER A 24 5.55 -17.79 7.80
C SER A 24 6.88 -17.21 7.32
N GLY A 25 7.45 -17.77 6.25
CA GLY A 25 8.68 -17.25 5.63
C GLY A 25 8.52 -15.88 4.93
N SER A 26 7.41 -15.17 5.14
CA SER A 26 7.19 -13.83 4.60
C SER A 26 8.12 -12.81 5.23
N LYS A 27 8.36 -11.71 4.51
CA LYS A 27 9.29 -10.66 4.94
C LYS A 27 8.61 -9.31 4.92
N THR A 28 8.97 -8.48 5.89
CA THR A 28 8.71 -7.05 5.85
C THR A 28 9.95 -6.35 5.36
N GLU A 29 9.87 -5.72 4.20
CA GLU A 29 10.94 -4.90 3.65
C GLU A 29 10.56 -3.42 3.65
N THR A 30 11.53 -2.56 3.33
CA THR A 30 11.31 -1.13 3.17
C THR A 30 11.70 -0.65 1.77
N VAL A 31 10.91 0.28 1.23
CA VAL A 31 11.25 1.10 0.06
C VAL A 31 11.43 2.54 0.52
N ALA A 32 12.65 3.07 0.37
CA ALA A 32 12.97 4.45 0.68
C ALA A 32 12.85 5.33 -0.56
N TYR A 33 12.28 6.53 -0.40
CA TYR A 33 12.08 7.48 -1.49
C TYR A 33 12.04 8.92 -0.98
N LYS A 34 12.07 9.89 -1.90
CA LYS A 34 12.04 11.32 -1.58
C LYS A 34 10.88 12.00 -2.29
N ILE A 35 10.27 12.97 -1.63
CA ILE A 35 9.19 13.79 -2.20
C ILE A 35 9.53 15.28 -2.03
N ARG A 36 8.92 16.14 -2.85
CA ARG A 36 8.93 17.59 -2.67
C ARG A 36 7.51 18.05 -2.36
N TYR A 37 7.31 18.65 -1.19
CA TYR A 37 6.02 19.17 -0.75
C TYR A 37 6.24 20.57 -0.14
N GLN A 38 5.44 21.56 -0.57
CA GLN A 38 5.54 22.96 -0.12
C GLN A 38 6.98 23.51 -0.14
N GLY A 39 7.72 23.25 -1.22
CA GLY A 39 9.09 23.75 -1.40
C GLY A 39 10.19 23.01 -0.61
N LYS A 40 9.83 22.07 0.28
CA LYS A 40 10.77 21.27 1.06
C LYS A 40 10.86 19.83 0.56
N THR A 41 12.05 19.24 0.67
CA THR A 41 12.29 17.82 0.37
C THR A 41 12.15 16.98 1.64
N TYR A 42 11.41 15.88 1.53
CA TYR A 42 11.20 14.93 2.62
C TYR A 42 11.69 13.54 2.22
N SER A 43 12.39 12.86 3.13
CA SER A 43 12.78 11.46 2.99
C SER A 43 11.71 10.58 3.65
N LYS A 44 11.13 9.67 2.86
CA LYS A 44 10.04 8.78 3.28
C LYS A 44 10.43 7.32 3.10
N LYS A 45 9.69 6.46 3.80
CA LYS A 45 9.79 5.02 3.75
C LYS A 45 8.37 4.44 3.62
N ALA A 46 8.21 3.41 2.80
CA ALA A 46 7.02 2.57 2.76
C ALA A 46 7.43 1.15 3.16
N LEU A 47 6.63 0.51 4.00
CA LEU A 47 6.81 -0.91 4.34
C LEU A 47 6.23 -1.75 3.21
N VAL A 48 6.82 -2.91 2.95
CA VAL A 48 6.38 -3.83 1.91
C VAL A 48 6.33 -5.23 2.50
N TYR A 49 5.12 -5.79 2.53
CA TYR A 49 4.92 -7.22 2.74
C TYR A 49 5.34 -7.97 1.47
N VAL A 50 6.29 -8.88 1.64
CA VAL A 50 6.78 -9.78 0.61
C VAL A 50 6.34 -11.20 0.99
N PRO A 51 5.52 -11.88 0.16
CA PRO A 51 5.02 -13.20 0.49
C PRO A 51 6.15 -14.22 0.56
N ALA A 52 5.96 -15.29 1.34
CA ALA A 52 7.00 -16.30 1.58
C ALA A 52 7.48 -17.01 0.30
N ASP A 53 6.61 -17.10 -0.71
CA ASP A 53 6.87 -17.72 -2.01
C ASP A 53 7.35 -16.72 -3.08
N TYR A 54 7.84 -15.53 -2.67
CA TYR A 54 8.30 -14.51 -3.59
C TYR A 54 9.45 -15.01 -4.48
N ASP A 55 9.21 -14.96 -5.79
CA ASP A 55 10.16 -15.38 -6.83
C ASP A 55 10.27 -14.28 -7.89
N LYS A 56 11.50 -13.82 -8.15
CA LYS A 56 11.77 -12.78 -9.15
C LYS A 56 11.40 -13.21 -10.58
N GLN A 57 11.23 -14.51 -10.84
CA GLN A 57 10.79 -15.02 -12.14
C GLN A 57 9.26 -14.91 -12.33
N LYS A 58 8.50 -14.76 -11.25
CA LYS A 58 7.04 -14.56 -11.30
C LYS A 58 6.69 -13.08 -11.27
N LYS A 59 5.47 -12.74 -11.70
CA LYS A 59 4.93 -11.38 -11.64
C LYS A 59 3.91 -11.27 -10.53
N TYR A 60 4.03 -10.18 -9.76
CA TYR A 60 3.19 -9.90 -8.62
C TYR A 60 2.30 -8.67 -8.87
N ASP A 61 1.05 -8.75 -8.44
CA ASP A 61 0.18 -7.59 -8.27
C ASP A 61 0.65 -6.77 -7.06
N VAL A 62 0.31 -5.49 -7.04
CA VAL A 62 0.69 -4.59 -5.95
C VAL A 62 -0.55 -3.95 -5.34
N LEU A 63 -0.80 -4.25 -4.08
CA LEU A 63 -1.80 -3.58 -3.25
C LEU A 63 -1.12 -2.47 -2.45
N TYR A 64 -1.52 -1.23 -2.66
CA TYR A 64 -1.14 -0.11 -1.79
C TYR A 64 -2.21 0.03 -0.71
N PHE A 65 -1.84 -0.17 0.55
CA PHE A 65 -2.76 -0.14 1.68
C PHE A 65 -2.46 1.05 2.61
N LEU A 66 -3.32 2.05 2.53
CA LEU A 66 -3.13 3.35 3.20
C LEU A 66 -3.84 3.38 4.56
N HIS A 67 -3.15 3.92 5.56
CA HIS A 67 -3.74 4.18 6.88
C HIS A 67 -4.69 5.38 6.86
N GLY A 68 -5.52 5.51 7.90
CA GLY A 68 -6.41 6.66 8.10
C GLY A 68 -5.74 7.84 8.80
N SER A 69 -6.49 8.92 8.97
CA SER A 69 -6.07 10.11 9.72
C SER A 69 -5.60 9.78 11.14
N GLY A 70 -4.56 10.47 11.61
CA GLY A 70 -4.02 10.30 12.96
C GLY A 70 -3.14 9.07 13.18
N ASP A 71 -3.10 8.13 12.23
CA ASP A 71 -2.21 6.97 12.28
C ASP A 71 -0.91 7.24 11.50
N SER A 72 0.08 6.38 11.70
CA SER A 72 1.32 6.36 10.90
C SER A 72 1.42 5.03 10.17
N ALA A 73 2.10 4.97 9.01
CA ALA A 73 2.29 3.69 8.30
C ALA A 73 2.94 2.60 9.18
N THR A 74 3.85 3.00 10.06
CA THR A 74 4.50 2.09 11.03
C THR A 74 3.53 1.66 12.13
N GLY A 75 2.76 2.60 12.71
CA GLY A 75 1.73 2.29 13.71
C GLY A 75 0.65 1.37 13.14
N PHE A 76 0.14 1.70 11.96
CA PHE A 76 -0.81 0.87 11.24
C PHE A 76 -0.26 -0.54 11.00
N TYR A 77 0.96 -0.67 10.47
CA TYR A 77 1.58 -1.98 10.16
C TYR A 77 1.88 -2.82 11.41
N GLU A 78 2.58 -2.24 12.38
CA GLU A 78 3.14 -2.94 13.54
C GLU A 78 2.07 -3.18 14.62
N ASN A 79 1.20 -2.19 14.91
CA ASN A 79 0.21 -2.33 15.98
C ASN A 79 -0.95 -3.26 15.61
N SER A 80 -1.18 -3.50 14.31
CA SER A 80 -2.30 -4.32 13.83
C SER A 80 -1.89 -5.75 13.46
N HIS A 81 -0.63 -6.14 13.70
CA HIS A 81 -0.09 -7.45 13.32
C HIS A 81 -0.34 -7.81 11.84
N TYR A 82 -0.25 -6.85 10.92
CA TYR A 82 -0.66 -7.06 9.53
C TYR A 82 0.10 -8.18 8.84
N GLN A 83 1.38 -8.40 9.15
CA GLN A 83 2.14 -9.52 8.59
C GLN A 83 1.43 -10.87 8.84
N GLN A 84 0.90 -11.08 10.05
CA GLN A 84 0.20 -12.32 10.42
C GLN A 84 -1.13 -12.48 9.67
N VAL A 85 -1.87 -11.38 9.53
CA VAL A 85 -3.14 -11.35 8.79
C VAL A 85 -2.90 -11.64 7.30
N LEU A 86 -1.91 -10.98 6.70
CA LEU A 86 -1.54 -11.16 5.31
C LEU A 86 -1.03 -12.59 5.05
N ASP A 87 -0.25 -13.16 5.96
CA ASP A 87 0.19 -14.56 5.87
C ASP A 87 -0.99 -15.54 5.88
N LYS A 88 -2.00 -15.30 6.71
CA LYS A 88 -3.21 -16.11 6.74
C LYS A 88 -4.00 -15.98 5.44
N LEU A 89 -4.15 -14.77 4.90
CA LEU A 89 -4.82 -14.53 3.63
C LEU A 89 -4.06 -15.15 2.45
N ALA A 90 -2.74 -15.09 2.44
CA ALA A 90 -1.88 -15.74 1.46
C ALA A 90 -2.03 -17.27 1.50
N LYS A 91 -2.00 -17.87 2.70
CA LYS A 91 -2.24 -19.31 2.89
C LYS A 91 -3.63 -19.75 2.43
N GLN A 92 -4.63 -18.89 2.56
CA GLN A 92 -5.98 -19.11 2.03
C GLN A 92 -6.10 -18.91 0.52
N GLY A 93 -5.00 -18.54 -0.16
CA GLY A 93 -4.99 -18.26 -1.59
C GLY A 93 -5.71 -16.95 -1.98
N LYS A 94 -5.96 -16.06 -1.03
CA LYS A 94 -6.64 -14.77 -1.24
C LYS A 94 -5.68 -13.63 -1.64
N LEU A 95 -4.38 -13.81 -1.41
CA LEU A 95 -3.30 -12.90 -1.82
C LEU A 95 -2.28 -13.62 -2.72
N LYS A 96 -2.77 -14.32 -3.74
CA LYS A 96 -1.88 -15.03 -4.68
C LYS A 96 -1.05 -14.03 -5.47
N HIS A 97 0.26 -14.17 -5.37
CA HIS A 97 1.22 -13.31 -6.07
C HIS A 97 0.95 -11.81 -5.83
N THR A 98 0.72 -11.42 -4.57
CA THR A 98 0.45 -10.01 -4.23
C THR A 98 1.50 -9.48 -3.26
N LEU A 99 2.09 -8.34 -3.61
CA LEU A 99 2.85 -7.49 -2.68
C LEU A 99 1.90 -6.51 -2.02
N VAL A 100 2.07 -6.27 -0.71
CA VAL A 100 1.27 -5.23 -0.02
C VAL A 100 2.20 -4.13 0.47
N VAL A 101 2.03 -2.94 -0.07
CA VAL A 101 2.82 -1.75 0.24
C VAL A 101 2.02 -0.89 1.21
N PHE A 102 2.64 -0.47 2.31
CA PHE A 102 2.04 0.38 3.32
C PHE A 102 2.70 1.78 3.29
N PRO A 103 2.19 2.68 2.43
CA PRO A 103 2.65 4.05 2.39
C PRO A 103 1.98 4.93 3.45
N THR A 104 2.44 6.17 3.54
CA THR A 104 1.77 7.24 4.30
C THR A 104 1.60 8.44 3.39
N PHE A 105 0.49 9.17 3.51
CA PHE A 105 0.31 10.45 2.85
C PHE A 105 1.01 11.61 3.59
N TYR A 106 1.49 11.39 4.82
CA TYR A 106 2.22 12.40 5.59
C TYR A 106 3.66 12.58 5.09
N PRO A 107 4.13 13.82 4.82
CA PRO A 107 5.52 14.09 4.47
C PRO A 107 6.50 13.75 5.60
N SER A 108 6.10 13.95 6.86
CA SER A 108 6.85 13.57 8.06
C SER A 108 5.92 13.41 9.27
N LYS A 109 6.44 12.89 10.38
CA LYS A 109 5.68 12.73 11.65
C LYS A 109 5.07 14.04 12.17
N ALA A 110 5.66 15.19 11.84
CA ALA A 110 5.15 16.50 12.26
C ALA A 110 3.82 16.90 11.58
N PHE A 111 3.42 16.19 10.52
CA PHE A 111 2.15 16.43 9.84
C PHE A 111 1.01 15.54 10.37
N VAL A 112 1.32 14.55 11.21
CA VAL A 112 0.30 13.63 11.76
C VAL A 112 -0.66 14.42 12.63
N THR A 113 -1.95 14.32 12.33
CA THR A 113 -3.02 15.04 13.03
C THR A 113 -4.28 14.19 13.07
N GLY A 114 -5.08 14.35 14.13
CA GLY A 114 -6.42 13.74 14.20
C GLY A 114 -7.49 14.51 13.41
N ASP A 115 -7.12 15.63 12.79
CA ASP A 115 -8.02 16.48 12.02
C ASP A 115 -8.05 16.05 10.54
N TYR A 116 -9.06 15.24 10.19
CA TYR A 116 -9.21 14.71 8.83
C TYR A 116 -9.32 15.80 7.75
N GLN A 117 -9.79 17.00 8.08
CA GLN A 117 -9.92 18.09 7.10
C GLN A 117 -8.56 18.63 6.69
N LYS A 118 -7.58 18.62 7.61
CA LYS A 118 -6.19 18.98 7.31
C LYS A 118 -5.51 17.93 6.43
N ASP A 119 -5.92 16.67 6.54
CA ASP A 119 -5.37 15.56 5.77
C ASP A 119 -5.81 15.55 4.31
N ASP A 120 -6.92 16.21 3.96
CA ASP A 120 -7.44 16.21 2.59
C ASP A 120 -6.41 16.75 1.57
N LYS A 121 -5.70 17.84 1.88
CA LYS A 121 -4.65 18.38 0.99
C LYS A 121 -3.47 17.41 0.83
N LEU A 122 -3.08 16.75 1.91
CA LEU A 122 -1.98 15.78 1.94
C LEU A 122 -2.35 14.52 1.15
N SER A 123 -3.56 14.00 1.39
CA SER A 123 -4.12 12.84 0.72
C SER A 123 -4.27 13.08 -0.79
N ARG A 124 -4.76 14.25 -1.19
CA ARG A 124 -4.83 14.63 -2.61
C ARG A 124 -3.45 14.75 -3.26
N PHE A 125 -2.48 15.36 -2.59
CA PHE A 125 -1.11 15.41 -3.07
C PHE A 125 -0.53 14.00 -3.25
N PHE A 126 -0.73 13.13 -2.25
CA PHE A 126 -0.28 11.75 -2.30
C PHE A 126 -0.86 11.01 -3.51
N ALA A 127 -2.19 11.05 -3.67
CA ALA A 127 -2.87 10.34 -4.74
C ALA A 127 -2.43 10.82 -6.14
N ARG A 128 -2.42 12.14 -6.35
CA ARG A 128 -2.24 12.74 -7.68
C ARG A 128 -0.78 12.86 -8.10
N THR A 129 0.14 12.95 -7.13
CA THR A 129 1.54 13.30 -7.41
C THR A 129 2.48 12.23 -6.89
N GLU A 130 2.42 11.92 -5.60
CA GLU A 130 3.42 11.08 -4.95
C GLU A 130 3.34 9.62 -5.39
N LEU A 131 2.14 9.05 -5.38
CA LEU A 131 1.93 7.62 -5.58
C LEU A 131 2.48 7.18 -6.95
N MET A 132 1.93 7.74 -8.02
CA MET A 132 2.32 7.38 -9.39
C MET A 132 3.63 8.03 -9.85
N GLY A 133 3.94 9.24 -9.35
CA GLY A 133 5.13 9.98 -9.77
C GLY A 133 6.41 9.52 -9.08
N VAL A 134 6.30 8.89 -7.91
CA VAL A 134 7.47 8.56 -7.07
C VAL A 134 7.41 7.13 -6.55
N LEU A 135 6.36 6.77 -5.80
CA LEU A 135 6.36 5.53 -5.03
C LEU A 135 6.23 4.29 -5.92
N VAL A 136 5.28 4.26 -6.84
CA VAL A 136 5.07 3.15 -7.79
C VAL A 136 6.35 2.84 -8.56
N PRO A 137 7.00 3.81 -9.23
CA PRO A 137 8.30 3.57 -9.87
C PRO A 137 9.35 2.95 -8.96
N LYS A 138 9.38 3.32 -7.67
CA LYS A 138 10.36 2.80 -6.70
C LYS A 138 10.06 1.37 -6.25
N VAL A 139 8.78 1.02 -6.10
CA VAL A 139 8.36 -0.35 -5.80
C VAL A 139 8.65 -1.25 -6.99
N GLU A 140 8.25 -0.85 -8.19
CA GLU A 140 8.40 -1.68 -9.39
C GLU A 140 9.84 -1.79 -9.90
N ALA A 141 10.70 -0.82 -9.58
CA ALA A 141 12.14 -0.96 -9.80
C ALA A 141 12.78 -2.03 -8.89
N LYS A 142 12.18 -2.31 -7.74
CA LYS A 142 12.74 -3.21 -6.71
C LYS A 142 12.18 -4.63 -6.82
N TYR A 143 10.91 -4.77 -7.17
CA TYR A 143 10.19 -6.05 -7.18
C TYR A 143 9.75 -6.46 -8.58
N SER A 144 9.54 -7.77 -8.80
CA SER A 144 9.04 -8.29 -10.07
C SER A 144 7.52 -8.11 -10.16
N THR A 145 7.10 -6.97 -10.69
CA THR A 145 5.69 -6.65 -10.95
C THR A 145 5.36 -6.82 -12.43
N TYR A 146 4.08 -6.67 -12.78
CA TYR A 146 3.62 -6.73 -14.17
C TYR A 146 4.14 -5.59 -15.04
N ALA A 147 4.67 -4.51 -14.48
CA ALA A 147 5.29 -3.45 -15.25
C ALA A 147 6.59 -3.90 -15.91
N LYS A 148 6.72 -3.56 -17.20
CA LYS A 148 7.91 -3.84 -17.99
C LYS A 148 9.02 -2.81 -17.77
N SER A 149 8.65 -1.59 -17.38
CA SER A 149 9.59 -0.54 -17.00
C SER A 149 8.92 0.47 -16.08
N THR A 150 9.72 1.35 -15.48
CA THR A 150 9.24 2.47 -14.66
C THR A 150 8.85 3.70 -15.47
N ALA A 151 8.81 3.60 -16.81
CA ALA A 151 8.34 4.67 -17.66
C ALA A 151 6.85 4.90 -17.44
N LYS A 152 6.44 6.17 -17.32
CA LYS A 152 5.06 6.57 -17.01
C LYS A 152 4.00 5.84 -17.86
N LYS A 153 4.25 5.66 -19.15
CA LYS A 153 3.32 4.97 -20.07
C LYS A 153 3.13 3.50 -19.71
N GLU A 154 4.19 2.79 -19.35
CA GLU A 154 4.14 1.38 -18.95
C GLU A 154 3.43 1.24 -17.59
N LEU A 155 3.73 2.12 -16.63
CA LEU A 155 3.03 2.18 -15.33
C LEU A 155 1.53 2.41 -15.49
N GLN A 156 1.15 3.20 -16.50
CA GLN A 156 -0.26 3.46 -16.83
C GLN A 156 -0.92 2.25 -17.49
N GLN A 157 -0.18 1.44 -18.25
CA GLN A 157 -0.72 0.24 -18.88
C GLN A 157 -0.94 -0.90 -17.88
N THR A 158 -0.17 -0.95 -16.80
CA THR A 158 -0.31 -1.96 -15.74
C THR A 158 -1.26 -1.56 -14.61
N ARG A 159 -2.03 -0.47 -14.78
CA ARG A 159 -2.98 0.02 -13.77
C ARG A 159 -3.94 -1.03 -13.24
N ALA A 160 -4.37 -1.97 -14.06
CA ALA A 160 -5.26 -3.06 -13.64
C ALA A 160 -4.63 -4.04 -12.63
N HIS A 161 -3.31 -4.00 -12.45
CA HIS A 161 -2.53 -4.78 -11.48
C HIS A 161 -2.17 -3.97 -10.23
N HIS A 162 -2.61 -2.72 -10.14
CA HIS A 162 -2.44 -1.85 -8.98
C HIS A 162 -3.80 -1.63 -8.32
N THR A 163 -3.95 -2.18 -7.12
CA THR A 163 -5.12 -1.90 -6.27
C THR A 163 -4.69 -0.96 -5.16
N LEU A 164 -5.55 -0.02 -4.82
CA LEU A 164 -5.31 0.93 -3.76
C LEU A 164 -6.51 0.92 -2.83
N GLU A 165 -6.28 0.47 -1.60
CA GLU A 165 -7.28 0.42 -0.55
C GLU A 165 -6.90 1.41 0.54
N ALA A 166 -7.86 2.23 0.97
CA ALA A 166 -7.67 3.19 2.04
C ALA A 166 -8.79 3.01 3.06
N THR A 167 -8.44 3.09 4.33
CA THR A 167 -9.37 2.94 5.46
C THR A 167 -10.30 4.16 5.66
N VAL A 168 -10.23 5.19 4.80
CA VAL A 168 -11.06 6.41 4.91
C VAL A 168 -11.77 6.75 3.59
N THR A 169 -13.08 7.02 3.72
CA THR A 169 -14.06 7.33 2.68
C THR A 169 -13.66 8.45 1.70
N LEU A 170 -12.82 9.40 2.13
CA LEU A 170 -12.42 10.55 1.31
C LEU A 170 -11.40 10.18 0.23
N PHE A 171 -10.54 9.19 0.49
CA PHE A 171 -9.52 8.79 -0.46
C PHE A 171 -10.06 7.87 -1.55
N GLU A 172 -11.03 7.00 -1.25
CA GLU A 172 -11.72 6.22 -2.28
C GLU A 172 -12.33 7.11 -3.36
N HIS A 173 -12.89 8.27 -2.99
CA HIS A 173 -13.45 9.22 -3.95
C HIS A 173 -12.40 9.74 -4.93
N TYR A 174 -11.17 10.02 -4.46
CA TYR A 174 -10.08 10.51 -5.31
C TYR A 174 -9.34 9.37 -6.03
N ALA A 175 -9.21 8.20 -5.41
CA ALA A 175 -8.60 7.02 -6.04
C ALA A 175 -9.45 6.55 -7.23
N LYS A 176 -10.79 6.52 -7.10
CA LYS A 176 -11.73 6.24 -8.21
C LYS A 176 -11.69 7.28 -9.35
N GLN A 177 -11.02 8.42 -9.17
CA GLN A 177 -10.77 9.39 -10.25
C GLN A 177 -9.39 9.22 -10.89
N ILE A 178 -8.52 8.42 -10.29
CA ILE A 178 -7.14 8.17 -10.73
C ILE A 178 -7.02 6.78 -11.37
N PHE A 179 -7.85 5.82 -10.93
CA PHE A 179 -8.06 4.48 -11.47
C PHE A 179 -9.47 4.37 -12.07
#